data_AF-A0A532E3S3-F1
#
_entry.id   AF-A0A532E3S3-F1
#
_cell.length_a   1.000
_cell.length_b   1.000
_cell.length_c   1.000
_cell.angle_alpha   90.00
_cell.angle_beta   90.00
_cell.angle_gamma   90.00
#
_symmetry.space_group_name_H-M   'P 1'
#
loop_
_entity.id
_entity.type
_entity.pdbx_description
1 polymer ?
#
loop_
_entity_poly.entity_id
_entity_poly.type
_entity_poly.pdbx_seq_one_letter_code
_entity_poly.pdbx_strand_id
1 'polypeptide(L)' 'MQSARDSLEAILSRLAARVGDESVFVKLYPEAARAAADAADARRKAGVTLGPLDGAIVSIKD' A
#
# COMPACT_ATOMS: atom_id res chain seq x y z
N MET A 1 4.58 14.81 -6.42
CA MET A 1 4.07 14.01 -5.29
C MET A 1 3.90 12.59 -5.75
N GLN A 2 4.48 11.62 -5.05
CA GLN A 2 4.30 10.20 -5.36
C GLN A 2 2.88 9.75 -4.97
N SER A 3 2.21 8.96 -5.81
CA SER A 3 0.87 8.44 -5.53
C SER A 3 0.93 7.33 -4.47
N ALA A 4 -0.18 7.08 -3.76
CA ALA A 4 -0.26 5.95 -2.84
C ALA A 4 -0.02 4.63 -3.59
N ARG A 5 -0.47 4.56 -4.86
CA ARG A 5 -0.25 3.42 -5.75
C ARG A 5 1.23 3.17 -6.05
N ASP A 6 1.98 4.21 -6.37
CA ASP A 6 3.42 4.11 -6.66
C ASP A 6 4.21 3.67 -5.43
N SER A 7 3.89 4.23 -4.26
CA SER A 7 4.53 3.84 -3.00
C SER A 7 4.23 2.38 -2.64
N LEU A 8 3.01 1.91 -2.90
CA LEU A 8 2.64 0.51 -2.68
C LEU A 8 3.41 -0.44 -3.59
N GLU A 9 3.50 -0.16 -4.88
CA GLU A 9 4.23 -1.04 -5.81
C GLU A 9 5.73 -1.10 -5.49
N ALA A 10 6.33 0.00 -5.01
CA ALA A 10 7.71 0.00 -4.53
C ALA A 10 7.92 -0.96 -3.34
N ILE A 11 6.98 -0.97 -2.38
CA ILE A 11 7.02 -1.87 -1.22
C ILE A 11 6.79 -3.31 -1.66
N LEU A 12 5.78 -3.58 -2.47
CA LEU A 12 5.47 -4.94 -2.97
C LEU A 12 6.64 -5.52 -3.77
N SER A 13 7.29 -4.70 -4.60
CA SER A 13 8.48 -5.11 -5.36
C SER A 13 9.64 -5.49 -4.42
N ARG A 14 9.86 -4.73 -3.35
CA ARG A 14 10.88 -5.04 -2.34
C ARG A 14 10.57 -6.33 -1.59
N LEU A 15 9.30 -6.58 -1.26
CA LEU A 15 8.87 -7.81 -0.59
C LEU A 15 9.05 -9.03 -1.52
N ALA A 16 8.68 -8.89 -2.79
CA ALA A 16 8.86 -9.95 -3.79
C ALA A 16 10.34 -10.32 -3.96
N ALA A 17 11.23 -9.32 -3.96
CA ALA A 17 12.67 -9.55 -4.06
C ALA A 17 13.30 -10.26 -2.85
N ARG A 18 12.62 -10.28 -1.69
CA ARG A 18 13.13 -10.83 -0.43
C ARG A 18 12.38 -12.08 0.05
N VAL A 19 11.44 -12.59 -0.74
CA VAL A 19 10.54 -13.68 -0.33
C VAL A 19 11.27 -14.98 0.05
N GLY A 20 12.48 -15.19 -0.47
CA GLY A 20 13.32 -16.36 -0.15
C GLY A 20 14.20 -16.20 1.09
N ASP A 21 14.43 -14.96 1.54
CA ASP A 21 15.39 -14.63 2.60
C ASP A 21 14.69 -14.21 3.91
N GLU A 22 13.49 -13.63 3.82
CA GLU A 22 12.78 -13.02 4.94
C GLU A 22 11.30 -13.47 4.96
N SER A 23 10.83 -13.97 6.11
CA SER A 23 9.43 -14.34 6.35
C SER A 23 8.76 -13.47 7.41
N VAL A 24 8.84 -12.15 7.24
CA VAL A 24 8.29 -11.19 8.21
C VAL A 24 6.75 -11.12 8.14
N PHE A 25 6.16 -11.30 6.96
CA PHE A 25 4.72 -11.24 6.75
C PHE A 25 4.15 -12.64 6.57
N VAL A 26 3.17 -13.00 7.39
CA VAL A 26 2.45 -14.28 7.29
C VAL A 26 1.55 -14.30 6.07
N LYS A 27 0.96 -13.14 5.72
CA LYS A 27 0.05 -13.00 4.59
C LYS A 27 0.10 -11.59 4.01
N LEU A 28 0.14 -11.53 2.69
CA LEU A 28 0.02 -10.28 1.94
C LEU A 28 -1.36 -10.18 1.30
N TYR A 29 -1.89 -8.96 1.24
CA TYR A 29 -3.17 -8.64 0.59
C TYR A 29 -2.93 -7.68 -0.59
N PRO A 30 -2.18 -8.09 -1.63
CA PRO A 30 -1.76 -7.18 -2.69
C PRO A 30 -2.96 -6.56 -3.40
N GLU A 31 -3.90 -7.36 -3.91
CA GLU A 31 -5.06 -6.85 -4.68
C GLU A 31 -5.91 -5.85 -3.88
N ALA A 32 -6.19 -6.16 -2.62
CA ALA A 32 -6.96 -5.25 -1.76
C ALA A 32 -6.19 -3.95 -1.47
N ALA A 33 -4.87 -4.04 -1.23
CA ALA A 33 -4.03 -2.87 -1.02
C ALA A 33 -3.96 -2.00 -2.28
N ARG A 34 -3.90 -2.60 -3.47
CA ARG A 34 -3.89 -1.90 -4.78
C ARG A 34 -5.18 -1.10 -4.96
N ALA A 35 -6.33 -1.74 -4.78
CA ALA A 35 -7.63 -1.09 -4.90
C ALA A 35 -7.80 0.06 -3.88
N ALA A 36 -7.33 -0.13 -2.64
CA ALA A 36 -7.38 0.92 -1.62
C ALA A 36 -6.48 2.12 -1.95
N ALA A 37 -5.29 1.87 -2.51
CA ALA A 37 -4.38 2.91 -2.95
C ALA A 37 -4.97 3.71 -4.13
N ASP A 38 -5.54 3.03 -5.12
CA ASP A 38 -6.23 3.67 -6.25
C ASP A 38 -7.38 4.57 -5.76
N ALA A 39 -8.15 4.11 -4.77
CA ALA A 39 -9.23 4.90 -4.17
C ALA A 39 -8.72 6.13 -3.40
N ALA A 40 -7.60 6.01 -2.68
CA ALA A 40 -6.98 7.13 -1.97
C ALA A 40 -6.43 8.18 -2.94
N ASP A 41 -5.80 7.75 -4.04
CA ASP A 41 -5.33 8.65 -5.08
C ASP A 41 -6.49 9.36 -5.81
N ALA A 42 -7.61 8.66 -6.04
CA ALA A 42 -8.82 9.27 -6.58
C ALA A 42 -9.39 10.34 -5.62
N ARG A 43 -9.47 10.06 -4.32
CA ARG A 43 -9.91 11.05 -3.30
C ARG A 43 -9.01 12.27 -3.27
N ARG A 44 -7.69 12.05 -3.25
CA ARG A 44 -6.70 13.13 -3.29
C ARG A 44 -6.86 14.01 -4.51
N LYS A 45 -7.05 13.42 -5.70
CA LYS A 45 -7.30 14.16 -6.95
C LYS A 45 -8.60 14.98 -6.89
N ALA A 46 -9.62 14.48 -6.18
CA ALA A 46 -10.87 15.17 -5.95
C ALA A 46 -10.82 16.23 -4.82
N GLY A 47 -9.66 16.42 -4.16
CA GLY A 47 -9.53 17.34 -3.02
C GLY A 47 -10.19 16.83 -1.73
N VAL A 48 -10.56 15.54 -1.68
CA VAL A 48 -11.16 14.88 -0.51
C VAL A 48 -10.06 14.16 0.26
N THR A 49 -10.12 14.22 1.60
CA THR A 49 -9.27 13.41 2.49
C THR A 49 -10.12 12.76 3.57
N LEU A 50 -9.87 11.48 3.85
CA LEU A 50 -10.47 10.74 4.97
C LEU A 50 -9.71 10.92 6.30
N GLY A 51 -8.65 11.73 6.31
CA GLY A 51 -7.85 12.02 7.50
C GLY A 51 -6.36 11.67 7.32
N PRO A 52 -5.58 11.67 8.42
CA PRO A 52 -4.12 11.58 8.37
C PRO A 52 -3.58 10.25 7.84
N LEU A 53 -4.41 9.20 7.80
CA LEU A 53 -4.03 7.88 7.28
C LEU A 53 -4.59 7.59 5.89
N ASP A 54 -5.23 8.58 5.22
CA ASP A 54 -5.78 8.36 3.89
C ASP A 54 -4.65 8.11 2.86
N GLY A 55 -4.58 6.86 2.38
CA GLY A 55 -3.50 6.38 1.51
C GLY A 55 -2.24 5.91 2.23
N ALA A 56 -2.24 5.81 3.56
CA ALA A 56 -1.14 5.24 4.32
C ALA A 56 -1.07 3.71 4.12
N ILE A 57 0.14 3.20 3.90
CA ILE A 57 0.39 1.76 3.76
C ILE A 57 0.74 1.22 5.13
N VAL A 58 -0.06 0.28 5.62
CA VAL A 58 0.09 -0.30 6.95
C VAL A 58 0.12 -1.83 6.88
N SER A 59 0.70 -2.43 7.90
CA SER A 59 0.60 -3.86 8.17
C SER A 59 -0.06 -4.06 9.52
N ILE A 60 -0.70 -5.22 9.68
CA ILE A 60 -1.37 -5.61 10.92
C ILE A 60 -0.61 -6.82 11.46
N LYS A 61 -0.27 -6.77 12.75
CA LYS A 61 0.32 -7.91 13.44
C LYS A 61 -0.74 -9.00 13.57
N ASP A 62 -0.38 -10.20 13.14
CA ASP A 62 -1.18 -11.42 13.33
C ASP A 62 -1.17 -11.87 14.80
#